data_AF-A0A8U0M1R2-F1
#
_entry.id   AF-A0A8U0M1R2-F1
#
_cell.length_a   1.000
_cell.length_b   1.000
_cell.length_c   1.000
_cell.angle_alpha   90.00
_cell.angle_beta   90.00
_cell.angle_gamma   90.00
#
_symmetry.space_group_name_H-M   'P 1'
#
loop_
_entity.id
_entity.type
_entity.pdbx_description
1 polymer ?
#
loop_
_entity_poly.entity_id
_entity_poly.type
_entity_poly.pdbx_seq_one_letter_code
_entity_poly.pdbx_strand_id
1 'polypeptide(L)'
;MTDVYPDFWYKLIRNYKQKRLIDFGLTIPYILGANSLIDDSFQLDKDSIETLLANIINSELDQVAVIQLCPNIYQYVVGLDRKDFCMRYLSKETSFSKSDGEKTLYITQNASGLGKTIEIVTERLVTEYNHCLEEQNFSWDNFKQLWRPFSDNEKKLIISSLD
;
A
#
# COMPACT_ATOMS: atom_id res chain seq x y z
N MET A 1 16.45 1.15 -19.97
CA MET A 1 16.74 0.98 -18.53
C MET A 1 15.39 0.92 -17.88
N THR A 2 15.02 -0.23 -17.34
CA THR A 2 13.80 -0.40 -16.55
C THR A 2 14.14 0.05 -15.14
N ASP A 3 13.72 1.26 -14.80
CA ASP A 3 13.92 1.80 -13.46
C ASP A 3 12.90 1.12 -12.55
N VAL A 4 13.37 0.18 -11.71
CA VAL A 4 12.56 -0.41 -10.65
C VAL A 4 12.48 0.61 -9.52
N TYR A 5 11.27 0.99 -9.11
CA TYR A 5 11.04 1.99 -8.06
C TYR A 5 10.53 1.35 -6.76
N PRO A 6 11.39 0.64 -5.98
CA PRO A 6 10.95 -0.08 -4.79
C PRO A 6 10.30 0.82 -3.72
N ASP A 7 10.68 2.10 -3.69
CA ASP A 7 10.14 3.07 -2.72
C ASP A 7 9.02 3.96 -3.28
N PHE A 8 8.48 3.66 -4.48
CA PHE A 8 7.45 4.50 -5.09
C PHE A 8 6.18 4.61 -4.25
N TRP A 9 5.77 3.51 -3.62
CA TRP A 9 4.60 3.48 -2.72
C TRP A 9 4.71 4.54 -1.62
N TYR A 10 5.91 4.74 -1.06
CA TYR A 10 6.18 5.72 -0.01
C TYR A 10 6.10 7.14 -0.56
N LYS A 11 6.76 7.40 -1.70
CA LYS A 11 6.70 8.71 -2.39
C LYS A 11 5.26 9.09 -2.74
N LEU A 12 4.49 8.14 -3.26
CA LEU A 12 3.09 8.29 -3.61
C LEU A 12 2.25 8.69 -2.40
N ILE A 13 2.30 7.92 -1.29
CA ILE A 13 1.53 8.25 -0.09
C ILE A 13 1.95 9.61 0.48
N ARG A 14 3.25 9.94 0.49
CA ARG A 14 3.72 11.25 0.96
C ARG A 14 3.22 12.40 0.11
N ASN A 15 3.25 12.29 -1.21
CA ASN A 15 2.75 13.33 -2.11
C ASN A 15 1.25 13.59 -1.87
N TYR A 16 0.46 12.52 -1.73
CA TYR A 16 -0.98 12.64 -1.45
C TYR A 16 -1.25 13.29 -0.08
N LYS A 17 -0.48 12.93 0.95
CA LYS A 17 -0.57 13.58 2.28
C LYS A 17 -0.20 15.06 2.21
N GLN A 18 0.90 15.41 1.53
CA GLN A 18 1.35 16.80 1.38
C GLN A 18 0.31 17.68 0.67
N LYS A 19 -0.36 17.11 -0.35
CA LYS A 19 -1.46 17.76 -1.07
C LYS A 19 -2.81 17.70 -0.34
N ARG A 20 -2.87 17.10 0.85
CA ARG A 20 -4.07 16.94 1.69
C ARG A 20 -5.22 16.22 0.98
N LEU A 21 -4.88 15.23 0.14
CA LEU A 21 -5.85 14.43 -0.59
C LEU A 21 -6.25 13.16 0.16
N ILE A 22 -5.41 12.74 1.11
CA ILE A 22 -5.67 11.63 2.03
C ILE A 22 -5.19 12.02 3.42
N ASP A 23 -5.86 11.48 4.44
CA ASP A 23 -5.44 11.65 5.83
C ASP A 23 -4.42 10.58 6.26
N PHE A 24 -4.67 9.33 5.86
CA PHE A 24 -3.90 8.19 6.35
C PHE A 24 -3.04 7.51 5.28
N GLY A 25 -3.64 7.05 4.19
CA GLY A 25 -3.01 6.10 3.28
C GLY A 25 -3.83 5.84 2.02
N LEU A 26 -3.27 5.02 1.14
CA LEU A 26 -3.88 4.61 -0.13
C LEU A 26 -4.24 3.13 -0.08
N THR A 27 -5.25 2.72 -0.84
CA THR A 27 -5.61 1.30 -0.93
C THR A 27 -4.54 0.51 -1.65
N ILE A 28 -4.44 -0.78 -1.34
CA ILE A 28 -3.44 -1.67 -1.96
C ILE A 28 -3.58 -1.72 -3.49
N PRO A 29 -4.78 -1.90 -4.08
CA PRO A 29 -4.95 -1.82 -5.53
C PRO A 29 -4.50 -0.51 -6.14
N TYR A 30 -4.73 0.62 -5.44
CA TYR A 30 -4.30 1.94 -5.91
C TYR A 30 -2.78 2.01 -6.05
N ILE A 31 -2.05 1.51 -5.05
CA ILE A 31 -0.58 1.51 -5.05
C ILE A 31 -0.04 0.60 -6.16
N LEU A 32 -0.61 -0.59 -6.35
CA LEU A 32 -0.18 -1.53 -7.39
C LEU A 32 -0.44 -0.96 -8.79
N GLY A 33 -1.65 -0.47 -9.04
CA GLY A 33 -1.97 0.18 -10.31
C GLY A 33 -1.12 1.43 -10.56
N ALA A 34 -0.77 2.17 -9.51
CA ALA A 34 0.11 3.32 -9.65
C ALA A 34 1.54 2.91 -10.06
N ASN A 35 2.06 1.78 -9.55
CA ASN A 35 3.36 1.25 -9.98
C ASN A 35 3.34 0.84 -11.46
N SER A 36 2.28 0.20 -11.93
CA SER A 36 2.18 -0.21 -13.34
C SER A 36 2.06 0.96 -14.34
N LEU A 37 1.74 2.17 -13.86
CA LEU A 37 1.73 3.37 -14.70
C LEU A 37 3.11 4.00 -14.87
N ILE A 38 4.06 3.74 -13.97
CA ILE A 38 5.36 4.39 -13.95
C ILE A 38 6.51 3.45 -14.31
N ASP A 39 6.28 2.15 -14.25
CA ASP A 39 7.26 1.11 -14.55
C ASP A 39 6.62 0.11 -15.52
N ASP A 40 7.01 0.18 -16.79
CA ASP A 40 6.56 -0.71 -17.85
C ASP A 40 6.96 -2.17 -17.61
N SER A 41 7.92 -2.44 -16.71
CA SER A 41 8.31 -3.79 -16.31
C SER A 41 7.52 -4.35 -15.13
N PHE A 42 6.71 -3.50 -14.46
CA PHE A 42 5.88 -3.93 -13.34
C PHE A 42 4.74 -4.83 -13.82
N GLN A 43 4.80 -6.10 -13.45
CA GLN A 43 3.75 -7.06 -13.77
C GLN A 43 2.63 -6.97 -12.74
N LEU A 44 1.42 -6.64 -13.20
CA LEU A 44 0.21 -6.65 -12.38
C LEU A 44 -0.39 -8.06 -12.33
N ASP A 45 0.07 -8.83 -11.37
CA ASP A 45 -0.43 -10.17 -11.08
C ASP A 45 -0.47 -10.40 -9.56
N LYS A 46 -0.73 -11.64 -9.15
CA LYS A 46 -0.82 -12.01 -7.73
C LYS A 46 0.51 -11.78 -6.99
N ASP A 47 1.64 -11.91 -7.69
CA ASP A 47 2.97 -11.76 -7.12
C ASP A 47 3.31 -10.27 -6.89
N SER A 48 2.57 -9.35 -7.53
CA SER A 48 2.70 -7.91 -7.30
C SER A 48 2.36 -7.49 -5.86
N ILE A 49 1.43 -8.19 -5.19
CA ILE A 49 1.11 -7.94 -3.76
C ILE A 49 2.27 -8.39 -2.88
N GLU A 50 2.82 -9.57 -3.14
CA GLU A 50 4.00 -10.06 -2.43
C GLU A 50 5.19 -9.10 -2.61
N THR A 51 5.41 -8.65 -3.85
CA THR A 51 6.45 -7.68 -4.20
C THR A 51 6.26 -6.35 -3.46
N LEU A 52 5.04 -5.82 -3.40
CA LEU A 52 4.74 -4.60 -2.64
C LEU A 52 5.05 -4.77 -1.16
N LEU A 53 4.63 -5.88 -0.55
CA LEU A 53 4.88 -6.14 0.87
C LEU A 53 6.37 -6.33 1.15
N ALA A 54 7.09 -7.02 0.27
CA ALA A 54 8.54 -7.18 0.37
C ALA A 54 9.27 -5.83 0.25
N ASN A 55 8.86 -4.96 -0.68
CA ASN A 55 9.40 -3.60 -0.81
C ASN A 55 9.14 -2.77 0.45
N ILE A 56 7.94 -2.84 1.01
CA ILE A 56 7.61 -2.17 2.27
C ILE A 56 8.49 -2.70 3.41
N ILE A 57 8.58 -4.01 3.57
CA ILE A 57 9.30 -4.64 4.69
C ILE A 57 10.79 -4.33 4.61
N ASN A 58 11.38 -4.34 3.42
CA ASN A 58 12.81 -4.12 3.21
C ASN A 58 13.20 -2.65 3.02
N SER A 59 12.25 -1.71 3.16
CA SER A 59 12.50 -0.29 2.93
C SER A 59 13.38 0.37 4.00
N GLU A 60 14.22 1.31 3.57
CA GLU A 60 15.11 2.12 4.43
C GLU A 60 14.58 3.55 4.53
N LEU A 61 13.45 3.73 5.21
CA LEU A 61 12.70 4.99 5.26
C LEU A 61 12.66 5.59 6.66
N ASP A 62 12.36 6.89 6.75
CA ASP A 62 12.21 7.64 8.01
C ASP A 62 10.86 7.40 8.71
N GLN A 63 9.91 6.78 8.01
CA GLN A 63 8.58 6.41 8.48
C GLN A 63 8.34 4.91 8.33
N VAL A 64 7.33 4.41 9.03
CA VAL A 64 6.92 3.01 9.02
C VAL A 64 5.60 2.87 8.26
N ALA A 65 5.47 1.78 7.51
CA ALA A 65 4.20 1.45 6.89
C ALA A 65 3.22 0.86 7.92
N VAL A 66 1.96 1.26 7.81
CA VAL A 66 0.87 0.74 8.64
C VAL A 66 -0.28 0.33 7.75
N ILE A 67 -0.67 -0.95 7.79
CA ILE A 67 -1.88 -1.45 7.14
C ILE A 67 -3.02 -1.43 8.14
N GLN A 68 -4.13 -0.79 7.75
CA GLN A 68 -5.37 -0.80 8.50
C GLN A 68 -6.58 -0.97 7.59
N LEU A 69 -7.70 -1.42 8.15
CA LEU A 69 -8.99 -1.41 7.46
C LEU A 69 -9.63 -0.02 7.63
N CYS A 70 -9.78 0.74 6.56
CA CYS A 70 -10.38 2.07 6.63
C CYS A 70 -11.89 1.95 6.89
N PRO A 71 -12.44 2.51 8.00
CA PRO A 71 -13.83 2.30 8.38
C PRO A 71 -14.84 3.00 7.46
N ASN A 72 -14.41 4.01 6.70
CA ASN A 72 -15.28 4.79 5.83
C ASN A 72 -15.52 4.13 4.47
N ILE A 73 -14.51 3.42 3.96
CA ILE A 73 -14.54 2.79 2.64
C ILE A 73 -14.51 1.26 2.71
N TYR A 74 -14.29 0.69 3.90
CA TYR A 74 -14.15 -0.74 4.17
C TYR A 74 -13.07 -1.42 3.32
N GLN A 75 -11.98 -0.72 3.04
CA GLN A 75 -10.83 -1.24 2.27
C GLN A 75 -9.54 -1.16 3.09
N TYR A 76 -8.62 -2.10 2.84
CA TYR A 76 -7.29 -2.06 3.41
C TYR A 76 -6.46 -0.94 2.78
N VAL A 77 -5.87 -0.11 3.64
CA VAL A 77 -5.05 1.03 3.24
C VAL A 77 -3.66 0.92 3.85
N VAL A 78 -2.65 1.23 3.05
CA VAL A 78 -1.26 1.40 3.50
C VAL A 78 -1.06 2.88 3.79
N GLY A 79 -0.76 3.19 5.04
CA GLY A 79 -0.40 4.53 5.50
C GLY A 79 1.04 4.61 5.96
N LEU A 80 1.45 5.83 6.29
CA LEU A 80 2.77 6.15 6.85
C LEU A 80 2.63 6.79 8.22
N ASP A 81 3.39 6.30 9.18
CA ASP A 81 3.44 6.85 10.53
C ASP A 81 4.89 6.92 11.05
N ARG A 82 5.11 7.67 12.13
CA ARG A 82 6.45 7.87 12.69
C ARG A 82 6.89 6.61 13.46
N LYS A 83 8.18 6.28 13.36
CA LYS A 83 8.77 5.10 14.03
C LYS A 83 8.49 5.09 15.53
N ASP A 84 8.69 6.23 16.20
CA ASP A 84 8.48 6.39 17.64
C ASP A 84 7.02 6.17 18.05
N PHE A 85 6.08 6.66 17.24
CA PHE A 85 4.65 6.44 17.44
C PHE A 85 4.30 4.96 17.30
N CYS A 86 4.69 4.29 16.22
CA CYS A 86 4.41 2.87 16.02
C CYS A 86 5.01 1.99 17.13
N MET A 87 6.26 2.26 17.52
CA MET A 87 6.90 1.53 18.61
C MET A 87 6.17 1.69 19.93
N ARG A 88 5.58 2.86 20.20
CA ARG A 88 4.87 3.12 21.45
C ARG A 88 3.44 2.56 21.44
N TYR A 89 2.69 2.81 20.37
CA TYR A 89 1.25 2.59 20.33
C TYR A 89 0.84 1.32 19.59
N LEU A 90 1.69 0.79 18.70
CA LEU A 90 1.42 -0.43 17.92
C LEU A 90 2.34 -1.59 18.33
N SER A 91 3.06 -1.50 19.45
CA SER A 91 4.01 -2.53 19.91
C SER A 91 3.43 -3.94 20.04
N LYS A 92 2.13 -4.03 20.34
CA LYS A 92 1.38 -5.29 20.53
C LYS A 92 0.70 -5.80 19.26
N GLU A 93 0.72 -5.00 18.20
CA GLU A 93 0.12 -5.35 16.92
C GLU A 93 1.00 -6.32 16.14
N THR A 94 0.41 -6.99 15.15
CA THR A 94 1.17 -7.78 14.18
C THR A 94 2.16 -6.85 13.49
N SER A 95 3.44 -7.25 13.43
CA SER A 95 4.49 -6.47 12.79
C SER A 95 5.49 -7.37 12.07
N PHE A 96 6.05 -6.84 11.00
CA PHE A 96 7.07 -7.49 10.19
C PHE A 96 8.33 -6.64 10.21
N SER A 97 9.47 -7.31 10.21
CA SER A 97 10.78 -6.68 10.39
C SER A 97 11.71 -7.04 9.24
N LYS A 98 12.66 -6.14 8.98
CA LYS A 98 13.84 -6.42 8.15
C LYS A 98 14.71 -7.51 8.78
N SER A 99 15.71 -7.95 8.03
CA SER A 99 16.72 -8.91 8.49
C SER A 99 17.53 -8.43 9.70
N ASP A 100 17.66 -7.10 9.89
CA ASP A 100 18.32 -6.49 11.04
C ASP A 100 17.44 -6.39 12.30
N GLY A 101 16.16 -6.80 12.20
CA GLY A 101 15.18 -6.77 13.29
C GLY A 101 14.41 -5.45 13.42
N GLU A 102 14.65 -4.45 12.57
CA GLU A 102 13.86 -3.22 12.57
C GLU A 102 12.45 -3.48 12.02
N LYS A 103 11.42 -3.07 12.78
CA LYS A 103 10.01 -3.17 12.38
C LYS A 103 9.66 -2.08 11.36
N THR A 104 9.26 -2.50 10.16
CA THR A 104 8.99 -1.62 9.02
C THR A 104 7.53 -1.66 8.57
N LEU A 105 6.79 -2.70 8.97
CA LEU A 105 5.36 -2.85 8.69
C LEU A 105 4.59 -3.25 9.95
N TYR A 106 3.50 -2.57 10.23
CA TYR A 106 2.51 -2.94 11.24
C TYR A 106 1.15 -3.21 10.59
N ILE A 107 0.41 -4.19 11.11
CA ILE A 107 -1.00 -4.43 10.78
C ILE A 107 -1.81 -4.16 12.04
N THR A 108 -2.69 -3.15 11.99
CA THR A 108 -3.49 -2.73 13.13
C THR A 108 -4.57 -3.74 13.51
N GLN A 109 -5.10 -3.63 14.72
CA GLN A 109 -6.13 -4.53 15.24
C GLN A 109 -7.37 -4.63 14.36
N ASN A 110 -7.83 -3.53 13.75
CA ASN A 110 -8.99 -3.53 12.85
C ASN A 110 -8.69 -4.17 11.48
N ALA A 111 -7.42 -4.46 11.17
CA ALA A 111 -6.99 -5.28 10.04
C ALA A 111 -6.45 -6.66 10.47
N SER A 112 -6.68 -7.08 11.73
CA SER A 112 -6.23 -8.39 12.24
C SER A 112 -6.77 -9.59 11.45
N GLY A 113 -7.86 -9.39 10.71
CA GLY A 113 -8.38 -10.33 9.73
C GLY A 113 -7.41 -10.67 8.59
N LEU A 114 -6.31 -9.93 8.40
CA LEU A 114 -5.27 -10.27 7.42
C LEU A 114 -4.33 -11.39 7.89
N GLY A 115 -4.34 -11.74 9.18
CA GLY A 115 -3.50 -12.80 9.73
C GLY A 115 -2.22 -12.29 10.39
N LYS A 116 -1.33 -13.24 10.72
CA LYS A 116 -0.16 -13.01 11.59
C LYS A 116 1.18 -13.35 10.95
N THR A 117 1.18 -13.96 9.77
CA THR A 117 2.38 -14.26 8.99
C THR A 117 2.28 -13.58 7.64
N ILE A 118 3.42 -13.34 6.99
CA ILE A 118 3.44 -12.60 5.74
C ILE A 118 2.73 -13.37 4.63
N GLU A 119 2.87 -14.70 4.64
CA GLU A 119 2.24 -15.61 3.67
C GLU A 119 0.71 -15.52 3.76
N ILE A 120 0.15 -15.55 4.98
CA ILE A 120 -1.29 -15.44 5.19
C ILE A 120 -1.80 -14.05 4.81
N VAL A 121 -1.03 -13.00 5.13
CA VAL A 121 -1.37 -11.62 4.75
C VAL A 121 -1.42 -11.48 3.24
N THR A 122 -0.39 -11.95 2.53
CA THR A 122 -0.33 -11.97 1.07
C THR A 122 -1.51 -12.73 0.48
N GLU A 123 -1.76 -13.97 0.94
CA GLU A 123 -2.86 -14.80 0.43
C GLU A 123 -4.23 -14.11 0.56
N ARG A 124 -4.49 -13.50 1.72
CA ARG A 124 -5.76 -12.79 1.97
C ARG A 124 -5.89 -11.53 1.13
N LEU A 125 -4.82 -10.75 0.97
CA LEU A 125 -4.82 -9.57 0.12
C LEU A 125 -4.99 -9.93 -1.35
N VAL A 126 -4.35 -11.01 -1.81
CA VAL A 126 -4.56 -11.55 -3.15
C VAL A 126 -6.02 -11.96 -3.32
N THR A 127 -6.57 -12.71 -2.38
CA THR A 127 -7.98 -13.13 -2.44
C THR A 127 -8.94 -11.94 -2.48
N GLU A 128 -8.67 -10.91 -1.67
CA GLU A 128 -9.49 -9.70 -1.60
C GLU A 128 -9.41 -8.84 -2.87
N TYR A 129 -8.25 -8.77 -3.51
CA TYR A 129 -7.98 -7.79 -4.57
C TYR A 129 -7.68 -8.38 -5.96
N ASN A 130 -7.74 -9.70 -6.14
CA ASN A 130 -7.45 -10.34 -7.43
C ASN A 130 -8.33 -9.79 -8.57
N HIS A 131 -9.61 -9.52 -8.30
CA HIS A 131 -10.52 -8.94 -9.31
C HIS A 131 -10.07 -7.55 -9.76
N CYS A 132 -9.49 -6.74 -8.86
CA CYS A 132 -8.95 -5.42 -9.22
C CYS A 132 -7.78 -5.54 -10.20
N LEU A 133 -6.93 -6.56 -10.00
CA LEU A 133 -5.78 -6.83 -10.86
C LEU A 133 -6.24 -7.32 -12.25
N GLU A 134 -7.17 -8.28 -12.29
CA GLU A 134 -7.71 -8.86 -13.53
C GLU A 134 -8.47 -7.83 -14.37
N GLU A 135 -9.28 -6.98 -13.73
CA GLU A 135 -10.09 -5.96 -14.41
C GLU A 135 -9.36 -4.63 -14.66
N GLN A 136 -8.14 -4.48 -14.12
CA GLN A 136 -7.37 -3.23 -14.10
C GLN A 136 -8.13 -2.03 -13.50
N ASN A 137 -8.86 -2.31 -12.41
CA ASN A 137 -9.67 -1.34 -11.68
C ASN A 137 -9.04 -1.04 -10.32
N PHE A 138 -8.32 0.07 -10.20
CA PHE A 138 -7.44 0.36 -9.06
C PHE A 138 -7.89 1.54 -8.18
N SER A 139 -8.86 2.34 -8.65
CA SER A 139 -9.40 3.47 -7.91
C SER A 139 -10.74 3.10 -7.28
N TRP A 140 -10.87 3.29 -5.97
CA TRP A 140 -12.12 3.06 -5.27
C TRP A 140 -13.04 4.27 -5.37
N ASP A 141 -14.23 4.11 -5.95
CA ASP A 141 -15.31 5.09 -5.91
C ASP A 141 -16.17 4.83 -4.67
N ASN A 142 -15.98 5.64 -3.62
CA ASN A 142 -16.73 5.47 -2.38
C ASN A 142 -18.23 5.79 -2.50
N PHE A 143 -18.65 6.58 -3.49
CA PHE A 143 -20.08 6.85 -3.68
C PHE A 143 -20.77 5.64 -4.32
N LYS A 144 -20.13 5.04 -5.32
CA LYS A 144 -20.68 3.89 -6.05
C LYS A 144 -20.30 2.54 -5.45
N GLN A 145 -19.40 2.53 -4.47
CA GLN A 145 -18.87 1.32 -3.83
C GLN A 145 -18.31 0.32 -4.85
N LEU A 146 -17.53 0.83 -5.82
CA LEU A 146 -16.94 0.02 -6.87
C LEU A 146 -15.52 0.45 -7.21
N TRP A 147 -14.77 -0.50 -7.74
CA TRP A 147 -13.47 -0.25 -8.33
C TRP A 147 -13.62 0.24 -9.76
N ARG A 148 -12.78 1.19 -10.15
CA ARG A 148 -12.76 1.76 -11.51
C ARG A 148 -11.33 2.02 -11.97
N PRO A 149 -11.10 2.25 -13.27
CA PRO A 149 -9.81 2.70 -13.75
C PRO A 149 -9.46 4.07 -13.18
N PHE A 150 -8.17 4.40 -13.12
CA PHE A 150 -7.75 5.74 -12.77
C PHE A 150 -8.32 6.78 -13.74
N SER A 151 -8.83 7.88 -13.20
CA SER A 151 -9.10 9.08 -13.99
C SER A 151 -7.80 9.74 -14.46
N ASP A 152 -7.88 10.60 -15.46
CA ASP A 152 -6.71 11.35 -15.96
C ASP A 152 -6.09 12.24 -14.88
N ASN A 153 -6.89 12.76 -13.95
CA ASN A 153 -6.39 13.55 -12.82
C ASN A 153 -5.59 12.68 -11.84
N GLU A 154 -6.05 11.47 -11.56
CA GLU A 154 -5.32 10.50 -10.74
C GLU A 154 -4.00 10.09 -11.41
N LYS A 155 -4.02 9.79 -12.71
CA LYS A 155 -2.80 9.46 -13.48
C LYS A 155 -1.77 10.58 -13.43
N LYS A 156 -2.18 11.84 -13.68
CA LYS A 156 -1.29 13.01 -13.58
C LYS A 156 -0.69 13.15 -12.18
N LEU A 157 -1.50 12.92 -11.15
CA LEU A 157 -1.06 13.01 -9.76
C LEU A 157 -0.08 11.89 -9.40
N ILE A 158 -0.35 10.66 -9.84
CA ILE A 158 0.54 9.51 -9.70
C ILE A 158 1.90 9.82 -10.33
N ILE A 159 1.92 10.26 -11.58
CA ILE A 159 3.16 10.61 -12.31
C ILE A 159 3.93 11.72 -11.58
N SER A 160 3.25 12.74 -11.05
CA SER A 160 3.88 13.81 -10.27
C SER A 160 4.45 13.38 -8.90
N SER A 161 4.37 12.09 -8.55
CA SER A 161 4.95 11.54 -7.32
C SER A 161 6.34 10.93 -7.55
N LEU A 162 6.83 10.92 -8.79
CA LEU A 162 8.19 10.49 -9.14
C LEU A 162 9.24 11.56 -8.83
N ASP A 163 8.86 12.83 -8.99
CA ASP A 163 9.66 14.04 -8.76
C ASP A 163 9.97 14.27 -7.27
#